data_AF-A0A2S6RCE0-F1
#
_entry.id   AF-A0A2S6RCE0-F1
#
_cell.length_a   1.000
_cell.length_b   1.000
_cell.length_c   1.000
_cell.angle_alpha   90.00
_cell.angle_beta   90.00
_cell.angle_gamma   90.00
#
_symmetry.space_group_name_H-M   'P 1'
#
loop_
_entity.id
_entity.type
_entity.pdbx_description
1 polymer ?
#
loop_
_entity_poly.entity_id
_entity_poly.type
_entity_poly.pdbx_seq_one_letter_code
_entity_poly.pdbx_strand_id
1 'polypeptide(L)' 'MSNKKKLLFLEKIADKNTSRDQIMFNLINALKKNGWKCDEETNNFQQKYTKKIKENSND' A
#
# COMPACT_ATOMS: atom_id res chain seq x y z
N MET A 1 -1.48 -20.67 23.65
CA MET A 1 -1.83 -19.39 22.99
C MET A 1 -2.48 -19.69 21.65
N SER A 2 -3.72 -19.24 21.42
CA SER A 2 -4.32 -19.29 20.08
C SER A 2 -3.56 -18.32 19.17
N ASN A 3 -2.78 -18.85 18.23
CA ASN A 3 -2.21 -18.07 17.13
C ASN A 3 -3.36 -17.60 16.23
N LYS A 4 -4.09 -16.55 16.65
CA LYS A 4 -5.00 -15.81 15.77
C LYS A 4 -4.15 -15.16 14.68
N LYS A 5 -3.94 -15.87 13.57
CA LYS A 5 -3.32 -15.33 12.37
C LYS A 5 -4.13 -14.09 11.98
N LYS A 6 -3.56 -12.90 12.20
CA LYS A 6 -4.15 -11.64 11.74
C LYS A 6 -4.14 -11.69 10.22
N LEU A 7 -5.32 -11.75 9.61
CA LEU A 7 -5.43 -11.78 8.16
C LEU A 7 -4.94 -10.45 7.60
N LEU A 8 -3.82 -10.50 6.87
CA LEU A 8 -3.21 -9.37 6.16
C LEU A 8 -4.21 -8.68 5.21
N PHE A 9 -5.20 -9.44 4.75
CA PHE A 9 -6.16 -9.10 3.70
C PHE A 9 -7.47 -8.51 4.20
N LEU A 10 -7.59 -8.17 5.50
CA LEU A 10 -8.76 -7.43 5.99
C LEU A 10 -8.69 -5.94 5.67
N GLU A 11 -7.53 -5.43 5.24
CA GLU A 11 -7.41 -4.07 4.73
C GLU A 11 -7.88 -4.02 3.27
N LYS A 12 -8.78 -3.07 2.98
CA LYS A 12 -9.29 -2.86 1.63
C LYS A 12 -8.16 -2.35 0.73
N ILE A 13 -7.66 -3.22 -0.16
CA ILE A 13 -6.62 -2.86 -1.12
C ILE A 13 -7.20 -2.23 -2.38
N ALA A 14 -8.35 -2.71 -2.85
CA ALA A 14 -8.95 -2.33 -4.11
C ALA A 14 -10.48 -2.38 -4.10
N ASP A 15 -11.09 -1.64 -5.01
CA ASP A 15 -12.47 -1.77 -5.47
C ASP A 15 -12.55 -1.48 -6.98
N LYS A 16 -13.77 -1.50 -7.54
CA LYS A 16 -14.02 -1.24 -8.97
C LYS A 16 -13.50 0.10 -9.50
N ASN A 17 -13.24 1.07 -8.62
CA ASN A 17 -12.78 2.40 -8.97
C ASN A 17 -11.29 2.61 -8.68
N THR A 18 -10.63 1.60 -8.09
CA THR A 18 -9.23 1.73 -7.68
C THR A 18 -8.30 1.53 -8.88
N SER A 19 -7.51 2.55 -9.20
CA SER A 19 -6.51 2.46 -10.28
C SER A 19 -5.41 1.45 -9.95
N ARG A 20 -4.75 0.88 -10.97
CA ARG A 20 -3.63 -0.07 -10.80
C ARG A 20 -2.57 0.46 -9.83
N ASP A 21 -2.15 1.71 -10.00
CA ASP A 21 -1.11 2.33 -9.17
C ASP A 21 -1.56 2.44 -7.70
N GLN A 22 -2.84 2.74 -7.48
CA GLN A 22 -3.42 2.85 -6.15
C GLN A 22 -3.55 1.48 -5.46
N ILE A 23 -3.88 0.43 -6.23
CA ILE A 23 -3.84 -0.97 -5.74
C ILE A 23 -2.43 -1.32 -5.27
N MET A 24 -1.42 -1.03 -6.09
CA MET A 24 -0.03 -1.31 -5.77
C MET A 24 0.42 -0.53 -4.51
N PHE A 25 0.10 0.75 -4.43
CA PHE A 25 0.39 1.57 -3.24
C PHE A 25 -0.27 1.03 -1.96
N ASN A 26 -1.57 0.71 -2.03
CA ASN A 26 -2.32 0.18 -0.90
C ASN A 26 -1.75 -1.17 -0.44
N LEU A 27 -1.40 -2.04 -1.38
CA LEU A 27 -0.81 -3.35 -1.08
C LEU A 27 0.54 -3.20 -0.37
N ILE A 28 1.42 -2.33 -0.87
CA ILE A 28 2.74 -2.07 -0.26
C ILE A 28 2.59 -1.59 1.18
N ASN A 29 1.65 -0.67 1.43
CA ASN A 29 1.39 -0.15 2.77
C ASN A 29 0.87 -1.24 3.71
N ALA A 30 -0.07 -2.07 3.25
CA ALA A 30 -0.61 -3.18 4.03
C ALA A 30 0.48 -4.20 4.38
N LEU A 31 1.35 -4.55 3.43
CA LEU A 31 2.47 -5.47 3.65
C LEU A 31 3.44 -4.91 4.70
N LYS A 32 3.89 -3.66 4.56
CA LYS A 32 4.81 -3.02 5.51
C LYS A 32 4.21 -2.91 6.92
N LYS A 33 2.94 -2.52 7.03
CA LYS A 33 2.22 -2.42 8.31
C LYS A 33 2.16 -3.75 9.06
N ASN A 34 2.24 -4.87 8.33
CA ASN A 34 2.27 -6.20 8.90
C ASN A 34 3.68 -6.81 9.00
N GLY A 35 4.73 -5.99 8.90
CA GLY A 35 6.11 -6.40 9.17
C GLY A 35 6.86 -7.01 7.99
N TRP A 36 6.32 -6.92 6.77
CA TRP A 36 7.03 -7.38 5.57
C TRP A 36 8.07 -6.34 5.13
N LYS A 37 9.24 -6.82 4.73
CA LYS A 37 10.27 -6.00 4.09
C LYS A 37 9.98 -5.91 2.60
N CYS A 38 10.08 -4.70 2.05
CA CYS A 38 9.96 -4.44 0.62
C CYS A 38 11.32 -4.06 0.05
N ASP A 39 11.56 -4.39 -1.21
CA ASP A 39 12.77 -4.02 -1.93
C ASP A 39 12.81 -2.51 -2.26
N GLU A 40 13.95 -2.09 -2.83
CA GLU A 40 14.20 -0.71 -3.21
C GLU A 40 13.24 -0.22 -4.30
N GLU A 41 12.91 -1.06 -5.28
CA GLU A 41 11.96 -0.72 -6.34
C GLU A 41 10.59 -0.38 -5.78
N THR A 42 10.09 -1.21 -4.87
CA THR A 42 8.82 -1.02 -4.17
C THR A 42 8.83 0.26 -3.33
N ASN A 43 9.94 0.55 -2.66
CA ASN A 43 10.12 1.79 -1.90
C ASN A 43 10.09 3.01 -2.81
N ASN A 44 10.78 2.95 -3.95
CA ASN A 44 10.83 4.02 -4.93
C ASN A 44 9.46 4.29 -5.55
N PHE A 45 8.70 3.24 -5.86
CA PHE A 45 7.31 3.37 -6.31
C PHE A 45 6.45 4.09 -5.27
N GLN A 46 6.48 3.63 -4.01
CA GLN A 46 5.67 4.21 -2.94
C GLN A 46 5.98 5.71 -2.73
N GLN A 47 7.26 6.09 -2.76
CA GLN A 47 7.69 7.49 -2.62
C GLN A 47 7.22 8.35 -3.80
N LYS A 48 7.39 7.88 -5.04
CA LYS A 48 6.93 8.58 -6.25
C LYS A 48 5.41 8.78 -6.23
N TYR A 49 4.67 7.75 -5.87
CA TYR A 49 3.22 7.81 -5.77
C TYR A 49 2.75 8.78 -4.67
N THR A 50 3.42 8.78 -3.52
CA THR A 50 3.14 9.74 -2.43
C THR A 50 3.39 11.18 -2.87
N LYS A 51 4.47 11.43 -3.61
CA LYS A 51 4.79 12.77 -4.15
C LYS A 51 3.72 13.25 -5.14
N LYS A 52 3.32 12.38 -6.07
CA LYS A 52 2.25 12.66 -7.05
C LYS A 52 0.92 13.03 -6.39
N ILE A 53 0.52 12.32 -5.34
CA ILE A 53 -0.72 12.66 -4.62
C ILE A 53 -0.62 14.03 -3.96
N LYS A 54 0.51 14.35 -3.30
CA LYS A 54 0.69 15.64 -2.63
C LYS A 54 0.66 16.80 -3.62
N GLU A 55 1.29 16.64 -4.77
CA GLU A 55 1.26 17.66 -5.84
C GLU A 55 -0.17 17.90 -6.33
N ASN A 56 -0.94 16.84 -6.55
CA ASN A 56 -2.34 16.95 -6.99
C ASN A 56 -3.34 17.44 -5.92
N SER A 57 -2.92 17.56 -4.65
CA SER A 57 -3.79 17.99 -3.54
C SER A 57 -3.61 19.46 -3.15
N ASN A 58 -2.65 20.16 -3.75
CA ASN A 58 -2.34 21.57 -3.47
C ASN A 58 -2.95 22.56 -4.49
N ASP A 59 -3.81 22.05 -5.39
CA ASP A 59 -4.69 22.82 -6.27
C ASP A 59 -6.13 22.79 -5.73
#